data_AF-A0A3D0U3P2-F1
#
_entry.id   AF-A0A3D0U3P2-F1
#
_cell.length_a   1.000
_cell.length_b   1.000
_cell.length_c   1.000
_cell.angle_alpha   90.00
_cell.angle_beta   90.00
_cell.angle_gamma   90.00
#
_symmetry.space_group_name_H-M   'P 1'
#
loop_
_entity.id
_entity.type
_entity.pdbx_description
1 polymer ?
#
loop_
_entity_poly.entity_id
_entity_poly.type
_entity_poly.pdbx_seq_one_letter_code
_entity_poly.pdbx_strand_id
1 'polypeptide(L)'
;METQLKRAFDYPFRIFFLSTSIWAMVVMMLWVAVMSGALHYSFPLPALHWHQHEMLYGFVSPAIAGFLLTAVCVWTNTERLHGVRLLLLWLVWLMGRVVMLINPGVPEFVLVSINLVFLPLVLLDAGFRVWKVRQRRQYGLIVLVGLYWVTQIGFLLTDQGYWSEAAIITLLMIMAVIGGRITPAFSATWLSKQGLSAEGVRTYPRL
;
A
#
# COMPACT_ATOMS: atom_id res chain seq x y z
N MET A 1 13.72 -21.48 12.23
CA MET A 1 13.55 -20.03 11.97
C MET A 1 13.75 -19.69 10.48
N GLU A 2 14.79 -20.20 9.83
CA GLU A 2 15.10 -19.95 8.41
C GLU A 2 13.96 -20.30 7.43
N THR A 3 13.22 -21.40 7.69
CA THR A 3 12.07 -21.82 6.86
C THR A 3 10.88 -20.87 6.96
N GLN A 4 10.68 -20.21 8.11
CA GLN A 4 9.56 -19.27 8.30
C GLN A 4 9.83 -17.94 7.61
N LEU A 5 11.07 -17.45 7.66
CA LEU A 5 11.47 -16.24 6.95
C LEU A 5 11.35 -16.42 5.43
N LYS A 6 11.79 -17.56 4.89
CA LYS A 6 11.61 -17.89 3.46
C LYS A 6 10.12 -17.88 3.06
N ARG A 7 9.25 -18.45 3.89
CA ARG A 7 7.78 -18.48 3.65
C ARG A 7 7.12 -17.10 3.62
N ALA A 8 7.67 -16.11 4.34
CA ALA A 8 7.15 -14.75 4.30
C ALA A 8 7.28 -14.13 2.90
N PHE A 9 8.34 -14.49 2.17
CA PHE A 9 8.64 -13.99 0.83
C PHE A 9 8.11 -14.90 -0.30
N ASP A 10 7.28 -15.90 0.02
CA ASP A 10 6.60 -16.65 -1.03
C ASP A 10 5.56 -15.74 -1.70
N TYR A 11 4.68 -15.10 -0.94
CA TYR A 11 3.56 -14.32 -1.48
C TYR A 11 3.65 -12.85 -1.07
N PRO A 12 3.36 -11.88 -1.97
CA PRO A 12 3.39 -10.46 -1.64
C PRO A 12 2.50 -10.11 -0.45
N PHE A 13 1.26 -10.62 -0.40
CA PHE A 13 0.35 -10.35 0.72
C PHE A 13 0.91 -10.75 2.09
N ARG A 14 1.75 -11.80 2.17
CA ARG A 14 2.26 -12.32 3.44
C ARG A 14 3.20 -11.32 4.10
N ILE A 15 4.26 -10.93 3.40
CA ILE A 15 5.23 -10.00 3.95
C ILE A 15 4.63 -8.60 4.10
N PHE A 16 3.85 -8.13 3.12
CA PHE A 16 3.36 -6.76 3.13
C PHE A 16 2.25 -6.53 4.16
N PHE A 17 1.27 -7.43 4.31
CA PHE A 17 0.26 -7.24 5.37
C PHE A 17 0.84 -7.40 6.77
N LEU A 18 1.78 -8.33 6.96
CA LEU A 18 2.52 -8.43 8.22
C LEU A 18 3.26 -7.10 8.52
N SER A 19 3.92 -6.54 7.51
CA SER A 19 4.63 -5.26 7.61
C SER A 19 3.69 -4.10 7.91
N THR A 20 2.52 -4.05 7.27
CA THR A 20 1.45 -3.08 7.57
C THR A 20 1.05 -3.14 9.04
N SER A 21 0.77 -4.33 9.58
CA SER A 21 0.37 -4.49 10.99
C SER A 21 1.47 -4.06 11.96
N ILE A 22 2.70 -4.50 11.72
CA ILE A 22 3.85 -4.14 12.57
C ILE A 22 4.09 -2.64 12.53
N TRP A 23 4.08 -2.04 11.34
CA TRP A 23 4.34 -0.62 11.18
C TRP A 23 3.25 0.25 11.83
N ALA A 24 1.98 -0.14 11.71
CA ALA A 24 0.88 0.55 12.40
C ALA A 24 1.12 0.60 13.91
N MET A 25 1.50 -0.53 14.51
CA MET A 25 1.80 -0.62 15.94
C MET A 25 2.97 0.30 16.31
N VAL A 26 4.07 0.26 15.56
CA VAL A 26 5.26 1.08 15.81
C VAL A 26 4.93 2.58 15.73
N VAL A 27 4.30 3.01 14.64
CA VAL A 27 3.98 4.44 14.41
C VAL A 27 3.01 4.95 15.46
N MET A 28 1.98 4.18 15.80
CA MET A 28 1.01 4.58 16.82
C MET A 28 1.63 4.65 18.22
N MET A 29 2.49 3.69 18.59
CA MET A 29 3.21 3.75 19.87
C MET A 29 4.12 4.97 19.94
N LEU A 30 4.90 5.24 18.89
CA LEU A 30 5.76 6.42 18.82
C LEU A 30 4.96 7.72 18.87
N TRP A 31 3.87 7.80 18.12
CA TRP A 31 2.99 8.97 18.10
C TRP A 31 2.38 9.25 19.48
N VAL A 32 1.81 8.23 20.14
CA VAL A 32 1.23 8.36 21.48
C VAL A 32 2.30 8.73 22.51
N ALA A 33 3.50 8.16 22.42
CA ALA A 33 4.60 8.50 23.33
C ALA A 33 5.05 9.96 23.16
N VAL A 34 5.13 10.46 21.93
CA VAL A 34 5.50 11.86 21.66
C VAL A 34 4.38 12.83 22.06
N MET A 35 3.12 12.51 21.75
CA MET A 35 1.97 13.36 22.11
C MET A 35 1.69 13.40 23.62
N SER A 36 1.98 12.31 24.34
CA SER A 36 1.84 12.28 25.80
C SER A 36 3.02 12.94 26.55
N GLY A 37 4.08 13.33 25.84
CA GLY A 37 5.32 13.85 26.45
C GLY A 37 6.20 12.76 27.08
N ALA A 38 5.83 11.48 26.95
CA ALA A 38 6.62 10.35 27.44
C ALA A 38 7.93 10.15 26.65
N LEU A 39 7.98 10.62 25.41
CA LEU A 39 9.15 10.58 24.54
C LEU A 39 9.39 11.95 23.88
N HIS A 40 10.56 12.54 24.12
CA HIS A 40 11.01 13.72 23.38
C HIS A 40 11.91 13.26 22.23
N TYR A 41 11.33 13.17 21.03
CA TYR A 41 12.04 12.79 19.83
C TYR A 41 11.77 13.77 18.70
N SER A 42 12.84 14.21 18.05
CA SER A 42 12.74 15.00 16.82
C SER A 42 12.71 14.01 15.65
N PHE A 43 11.66 14.04 14.84
CA PHE A 43 11.60 13.28 13.58
C PHE A 43 12.18 14.09 12.42
N PRO A 44 12.54 13.46 11.28
CA PRO A 44 13.01 14.17 10.10
C PRO A 44 12.02 15.20 9.53
N LEU A 45 10.73 15.03 9.83
CA LEU A 45 9.66 15.99 9.55
C LEU A 45 9.08 16.53 10.87
N PRO A 46 8.42 17.70 10.87
CA PRO A 46 7.62 18.15 12.01
C PRO A 46 6.69 17.03 12.49
N ALA A 47 6.57 16.83 13.81
CA ALA A 47 5.97 15.62 14.38
C ALA A 47 4.60 15.26 13.79
N LEU A 48 3.72 16.25 13.59
CA LEU A 48 2.41 16.03 12.96
C LEU A 48 2.53 15.61 11.49
N HIS A 49 3.39 16.27 10.70
CA HIS A 49 3.66 15.90 9.31
C HIS A 49 4.30 14.52 9.20
N TRP A 50 5.22 14.17 10.11
CA TRP A 50 5.77 12.82 10.20
C TRP A 50 4.66 11.79 10.43
N HIS A 51 3.79 12.01 11.40
CA HIS A 51 2.70 11.08 11.69
C HIS A 51 1.73 10.94 10.51
N GLN A 52 1.35 12.05 9.88
CA GLN A 52 0.52 12.04 8.66
C GLN A 52 1.20 11.25 7.54
N HIS A 53 2.49 11.47 7.30
CA HIS A 53 3.25 10.73 6.29
C HIS A 53 3.26 9.23 6.59
N GLU A 54 3.55 8.86 7.83
CA GLU A 54 3.66 7.46 8.24
C GLU A 54 2.31 6.73 8.18
N MET A 55 1.22 7.40 8.54
CA MET A 55 -0.12 6.83 8.44
C MET A 55 -0.61 6.76 7.00
N LEU A 56 -0.43 7.83 6.22
CA LEU A 56 -0.94 7.89 4.86
C LEU A 56 -0.12 7.05 3.90
N TYR A 57 1.21 7.11 3.96
CA TYR A 57 2.10 6.50 2.97
C TYR A 57 2.91 5.33 3.52
N GLY A 58 3.29 5.37 4.79
CA GLY A 58 4.06 4.28 5.41
C GLY A 58 3.27 3.03 5.69
N PHE A 59 2.08 3.22 6.25
CA PHE A 59 1.17 2.17 6.65
C PHE A 59 0.33 1.66 5.47
N VAL A 60 -0.23 2.55 4.65
CA VAL A 60 -1.17 2.15 3.59
C VAL A 60 -0.47 1.60 2.34
N SER A 61 0.67 2.16 1.92
CA SER A 61 1.40 1.68 0.73
C SER A 61 1.74 0.17 0.75
N PRO A 62 2.26 -0.43 1.83
CA PRO A 62 2.47 -1.88 1.87
C PRO A 62 1.16 -2.65 1.80
N ALA A 63 0.05 -2.14 2.38
CA ALA A 63 -1.25 -2.79 2.24
C ALA A 63 -1.72 -2.80 0.77
N ILE A 64 -1.54 -1.68 0.06
CA ILE A 64 -1.78 -1.58 -1.38
C ILE A 64 -0.90 -2.57 -2.14
N ALA A 65 0.40 -2.64 -1.85
CA ALA A 65 1.33 -3.56 -2.52
C ALA A 65 0.95 -5.03 -2.29
N GLY A 66 0.67 -5.42 -1.04
CA GLY A 66 0.28 -6.77 -0.66
C GLY A 66 -1.00 -7.22 -1.39
N PHE A 67 -2.00 -6.33 -1.46
CA PHE A 67 -3.22 -6.58 -2.21
C PHE A 67 -2.96 -6.61 -3.72
N LEU A 68 -2.42 -5.54 -4.30
CA LEU A 68 -2.33 -5.32 -5.74
C LEU A 68 -1.45 -6.37 -6.43
N LEU A 69 -0.26 -6.64 -5.88
CA LEU A 69 0.67 -7.61 -6.45
C LEU A 69 0.15 -9.06 -6.36
N THR A 70 -0.76 -9.32 -5.43
CA THR A 70 -1.44 -10.63 -5.33
C THR A 70 -2.63 -10.70 -6.28
N ALA A 71 -3.51 -9.69 -6.24
CA ALA A 71 -4.76 -9.67 -6.99
C ALA A 71 -4.54 -9.56 -8.50
N VAL A 72 -3.59 -8.74 -8.95
CA VAL A 72 -3.26 -8.60 -10.37
C VAL A 72 -2.79 -9.91 -10.96
N CYS A 73 -1.99 -10.70 -10.25
CA CYS A 73 -1.53 -12.00 -10.72
C CYS A 73 -2.69 -12.98 -10.92
N VAL A 74 -3.67 -12.97 -10.01
CA VAL A 74 -4.91 -13.75 -10.15
C VAL A 74 -5.72 -13.29 -11.36
N TRP A 75 -5.93 -11.98 -11.54
CA TRP A 75 -6.75 -11.46 -12.64
C TRP A 75 -6.09 -11.58 -14.02
N THR A 76 -4.76 -11.56 -14.08
CA THR A 76 -3.99 -11.64 -15.32
C THR A 76 -3.49 -13.06 -15.61
N ASN A 77 -3.72 -14.01 -14.71
CA ASN A 77 -3.17 -15.36 -14.75
C ASN A 77 -1.65 -15.37 -14.99
N THR A 78 -0.93 -14.51 -14.26
CA THR A 78 0.54 -14.39 -14.35
C THR A 78 1.22 -14.87 -13.08
N GLU A 79 2.49 -15.24 -13.19
CA GLU A 79 3.27 -15.69 -12.04
C GLU A 79 3.53 -14.55 -11.06
N ARG A 80 3.17 -14.75 -9.79
CA ARG A 80 3.38 -13.80 -8.70
C ARG A 80 4.84 -13.42 -8.51
N LEU A 81 5.06 -12.22 -7.95
CA LEU A 81 6.37 -11.83 -7.42
C LEU A 81 6.68 -12.66 -6.15
N HIS A 82 7.84 -13.30 -6.11
CA HIS A 82 8.26 -14.14 -4.98
C HIS A 82 9.79 -14.12 -4.79
N GLY A 83 10.24 -14.68 -3.67
CA GLY A 83 11.66 -14.87 -3.36
C GLY A 83 12.45 -13.57 -3.30
N VAL A 84 13.63 -13.56 -3.93
CA VAL A 84 14.58 -12.44 -3.86
C VAL A 84 13.98 -11.15 -4.44
N ARG A 85 13.19 -11.22 -5.52
CA ARG A 85 12.60 -10.02 -6.12
C ARG A 85 11.60 -9.35 -5.18
N LEU A 86 10.81 -10.15 -4.47
CA LEU A 86 9.89 -9.65 -3.45
C LEU A 86 10.63 -9.10 -2.23
N LEU A 87 11.72 -9.75 -1.81
CA LEU A 87 12.60 -9.26 -0.75
C LEU A 87 13.17 -7.88 -1.08
N LEU A 88 13.71 -7.69 -2.29
CA LEU A 88 14.26 -6.41 -2.73
C LEU A 88 13.20 -5.31 -2.71
N LEU A 89 12.00 -5.58 -3.24
CA LEU A 89 10.90 -4.62 -3.22
C LEU A 89 10.48 -4.25 -1.79
N TRP A 90 10.42 -5.25 -0.89
CA TRP A 90 10.13 -5.01 0.52
C TRP A 90 11.22 -4.18 1.22
N LEU A 91 12.50 -4.42 0.91
CA LEU A 91 13.61 -3.63 1.44
C LEU A 91 13.51 -2.16 1.03
N VAL A 92 13.06 -1.86 -0.19
CA VAL A 92 12.81 -0.47 -0.62
C VAL A 92 11.79 0.22 0.29
N TRP A 93 10.67 -0.45 0.59
CA TRP A 93 9.68 0.09 1.53
C TRP A 93 10.27 0.28 2.93
N LEU A 94 10.98 -0.73 3.43
CA LEU A 94 11.59 -0.69 4.76
C LEU A 94 12.60 0.44 4.89
N MET A 95 13.43 0.68 3.87
CA MET A 95 14.39 1.79 3.87
C MET A 95 13.69 3.14 4.03
N GLY A 96 12.52 3.34 3.40
CA GLY A 96 11.73 4.57 3.59
C GLY A 96 11.28 4.76 5.03
N ARG A 97 10.90 3.67 5.71
CA ARG A 97 10.52 3.70 7.13
C ARG A 97 11.70 4.02 8.03
N VAL A 98 12.85 3.37 7.78
CA VAL A 98 14.09 3.59 8.54
C VAL A 98 14.54 5.05 8.42
N VAL A 99 14.54 5.61 7.22
CA VAL A 99 14.94 7.01 6.99
C VAL A 99 13.97 7.99 7.67
N MET A 100 12.68 7.66 7.75
CA MET A 100 11.70 8.46 8.49
C MET A 100 11.83 8.35 10.01
N LEU A 101 12.62 7.40 10.53
CA LEU A 101 12.89 7.29 11.96
C LEU A 101 14.22 7.95 12.37
N ILE A 102 15.22 8.08 11.50
CA ILE A 102 16.57 8.53 11.89
C ILE A 102 16.71 10.04 11.70
N ASN A 103 16.97 10.80 12.78
CA ASN A 103 16.89 12.27 12.74
C ASN A 103 18.18 13.05 12.38
N PRO A 104 19.43 12.63 12.65
CA PRO A 104 20.56 13.43 12.15
C PRO A 104 21.32 12.72 11.03
N GLY A 105 21.23 13.25 9.81
CA GLY A 105 22.24 13.04 8.78
C GLY A 105 21.78 12.57 7.41
N VAL A 106 20.49 12.27 7.20
CA VAL A 106 20.00 11.94 5.85
C VAL A 106 19.68 13.23 5.10
N PRO A 107 20.32 13.51 3.96
CA PRO A 107 19.96 14.66 3.13
C PRO A 107 18.50 14.58 2.69
N GLU A 108 17.80 15.72 2.65
CA GLU A 108 16.38 15.79 2.28
C GLU A 108 16.08 15.08 0.95
N PHE A 109 16.90 15.32 -0.07
CA PHE A 109 16.79 14.65 -1.37
C PHE A 109 16.83 13.11 -1.26
N VAL A 110 17.67 12.56 -0.38
CA VAL A 110 17.79 11.11 -0.16
C VAL A 110 16.53 10.58 0.53
N LEU A 111 16.03 11.30 1.54
CA LEU A 111 14.80 10.97 2.24
C LEU A 111 13.59 10.96 1.30
N VAL A 112 13.44 12.01 0.49
CA VAL A 112 12.35 12.12 -0.49
C VAL A 112 12.46 11.02 -1.54
N SER A 113 13.65 10.81 -2.11
CA SER A 113 13.87 9.80 -3.16
C SER A 113 13.52 8.39 -2.67
N ILE A 114 14.01 8.00 -1.49
CA ILE A 114 13.75 6.65 -0.95
C ILE A 114 12.25 6.45 -0.70
N ASN A 115 11.55 7.45 -0.17
CA ASN A 115 10.12 7.34 0.11
C ASN A 115 9.25 7.28 -1.16
N LEU A 116 9.71 7.87 -2.27
CA LEU A 116 8.96 7.92 -3.52
C LEU A 116 9.19 6.72 -4.46
N VAL A 117 10.25 5.92 -4.28
CA VAL A 117 10.59 4.82 -5.22
C VAL A 117 9.67 3.60 -5.07
N PHE A 118 9.14 3.34 -3.88
CA PHE A 118 8.40 2.09 -3.62
C PHE A 118 7.13 1.91 -4.48
N LEU A 119 6.23 2.90 -4.50
CA LEU A 119 4.96 2.80 -5.24
C LEU A 119 5.15 2.70 -6.76
N PRO A 120 6.08 3.45 -7.41
CA PRO A 120 6.42 3.25 -8.80
C PRO A 120 6.87 1.83 -9.12
N LEU A 121 7.69 1.19 -8.28
CA LEU A 121 8.08 -0.21 -8.50
C LEU A 121 6.89 -1.17 -8.42
N VAL A 122 5.97 -0.94 -7.49
CA VAL A 122 4.71 -1.69 -7.38
C VAL A 122 3.84 -1.48 -8.63
N LEU A 123 3.71 -0.24 -9.09
CA LEU A 123 2.95 0.14 -10.28
C LEU A 123 3.57 -0.41 -11.56
N LEU A 124 4.89 -0.50 -11.65
CA LEU A 124 5.58 -1.07 -12.81
C LEU A 124 5.28 -2.57 -12.93
N ASP A 125 5.40 -3.35 -11.85
CA ASP A 125 5.07 -4.78 -11.89
C ASP A 125 3.58 -5.01 -12.18
N ALA A 126 2.69 -4.36 -11.43
CA ALA A 126 1.25 -4.52 -11.57
C ALA A 126 0.76 -4.00 -12.94
N GLY A 127 1.18 -2.79 -13.32
CA GLY A 127 0.81 -2.13 -14.57
C GLY A 127 1.30 -2.89 -15.79
N PHE A 128 2.53 -3.41 -15.77
CA PHE A 128 3.05 -4.22 -16.87
C PHE A 128 2.21 -5.47 -17.12
N ARG A 129 1.81 -6.19 -16.05
CA ARG A 129 0.96 -7.39 -16.15
C ARG A 129 -0.42 -7.06 -16.71
N VAL A 130 -1.05 -6.01 -16.19
CA VAL A 130 -2.38 -5.57 -16.63
C VAL A 130 -2.35 -5.14 -18.10
N TRP A 131 -1.31 -4.40 -18.51
CA TRP A 131 -1.13 -3.95 -19.88
C TRP A 131 -0.86 -5.10 -20.84
N LYS A 132 0.01 -6.05 -20.48
CA LYS A 132 0.35 -7.23 -21.30
C LYS A 132 -0.87 -8.09 -21.61
N VAL A 133 -1.75 -8.30 -20.64
CA VAL A 133 -2.98 -9.10 -20.81
C VAL A 133 -4.18 -8.24 -21.28
N ARG A 134 -3.96 -6.93 -21.50
CA ARG A 134 -4.96 -5.94 -21.94
C ARG A 134 -6.22 -5.93 -21.08
N GLN A 135 -6.06 -6.14 -19.78
CA GLN A 135 -7.17 -6.17 -18.83
C GLN A 135 -7.60 -4.72 -18.53
N ARG A 136 -8.46 -4.17 -19.39
CA ARG A 136 -8.89 -2.76 -19.30
C ARG A 136 -9.62 -2.41 -18.01
N ARG A 137 -10.29 -3.40 -17.41
CA ARG A 137 -11.08 -3.24 -16.17
C ARG A 137 -10.20 -2.94 -14.95
N GLN A 138 -8.90 -3.26 -14.97
CA GLN A 138 -7.96 -2.91 -13.90
C GLN A 138 -7.24 -1.58 -14.10
N TYR A 139 -7.32 -0.94 -15.28
CA TYR A 139 -6.65 0.34 -15.51
C TYR A 139 -7.10 1.43 -14.53
N GLY A 140 -8.38 1.47 -14.16
CA GLY A 140 -8.87 2.43 -13.17
C GLY A 140 -8.17 2.30 -11.81
N LEU A 141 -7.90 1.07 -11.36
CA LEU A 141 -7.17 0.85 -10.10
C LEU A 141 -5.70 1.26 -10.23
N ILE A 142 -5.04 0.95 -11.36
CA ILE A 142 -3.66 1.38 -11.63
C ILE A 142 -3.55 2.90 -11.64
N VAL A 143 -4.51 3.59 -12.27
CA VAL A 143 -4.57 5.06 -12.29
C VAL A 143 -4.78 5.62 -10.89
N LEU A 144 -5.69 5.06 -10.09
CA LEU A 144 -5.91 5.52 -8.71
C LEU A 144 -4.68 5.35 -7.82
N VAL A 145 -3.95 4.23 -7.95
CA VAL A 145 -2.68 4.03 -7.22
C VAL A 145 -1.61 5.01 -7.72
N GLY A 146 -1.58 5.31 -9.02
CA GLY A 146 -0.73 6.36 -9.59
C GLY A 146 -1.04 7.75 -9.05
N LEU A 147 -2.33 8.11 -8.95
CA LEU A 147 -2.78 9.37 -8.34
C LEU A 147 -2.36 9.45 -6.86
N TYR A 148 -2.51 8.35 -6.12
CA TYR A 148 -2.07 8.28 -4.73
C TYR A 148 -0.55 8.45 -4.58
N TRP A 149 0.24 7.97 -5.54
CA TRP A 149 1.67 8.28 -5.58
C TRP A 149 1.95 9.77 -5.86
N VAL A 150 1.17 10.41 -6.75
CA VAL A 150 1.28 11.87 -7.00
C VAL A 150 0.97 12.68 -5.74
N THR A 151 0.01 12.26 -4.92
CA THR A 151 -0.24 12.95 -3.64
C THR A 151 0.94 12.84 -2.68
N GLN A 152 1.67 11.71 -2.71
CA GLN A 152 2.90 11.54 -1.91
C GLN A 152 4.01 12.49 -2.36
N ILE A 153 4.18 12.68 -3.67
CA ILE A 153 5.13 13.65 -4.23
C ILE A 153 4.79 15.04 -3.73
N GLY A 154 3.53 15.45 -3.88
CA GLY A 154 3.06 16.75 -3.43
C GLY A 154 3.24 16.97 -1.93
N PHE A 155 2.93 15.95 -1.13
CA PHE A 155 3.10 15.98 0.33
C PHE A 155 4.57 16.15 0.74
N LEU A 156 5.50 15.48 0.06
CA LEU A 156 6.93 15.54 0.42
C LEU A 156 7.66 16.77 -0.12
N LEU A 157 7.20 17.32 -1.25
CA LEU A 157 7.85 18.45 -1.92
C LEU A 157 7.23 19.80 -1.58
N THR A 158 6.05 19.83 -0.97
CA THR A 158 5.35 21.08 -0.65
C THR A 158 4.73 21.02 0.74
N ASP A 159 4.76 22.14 1.45
CA ASP A 159 4.22 22.26 2.81
C ASP A 159 2.73 22.62 2.80
N GLN A 160 1.93 21.89 2.03
CA GLN A 160 0.50 22.20 1.83
C GLN A 160 -0.42 21.07 2.30
N GLY A 161 -1.34 21.39 3.21
CA GLY A 161 -2.22 20.43 3.86
C GLY A 161 -3.18 19.67 2.93
N TYR A 162 -3.52 20.24 1.77
CA TYR A 162 -4.45 19.62 0.82
C TYR A 162 -3.92 18.29 0.24
N TRP A 163 -2.61 18.03 0.27
CA TRP A 163 -2.07 16.74 -0.19
C TRP A 163 -2.48 15.58 0.71
N SER A 164 -2.60 15.82 2.01
CA SER A 164 -3.15 14.83 2.96
C SER A 164 -4.61 14.52 2.65
N GLU A 165 -5.40 15.56 2.39
CA GLU A 165 -6.81 15.43 2.02
C GLU A 165 -6.97 14.69 0.69
N ALA A 166 -6.19 15.07 -0.32
CA ALA A 166 -6.16 14.40 -1.61
C ALA A 166 -5.76 12.92 -1.49
N ALA A 167 -4.80 12.60 -0.62
CA ALA A 167 -4.42 11.22 -0.35
C ALA A 167 -5.58 10.44 0.27
N ILE A 168 -6.25 11.00 1.29
CA ILE A 168 -7.40 10.37 1.95
C ILE A 168 -8.52 10.13 0.93
N ILE A 169 -8.88 11.13 0.14
CA ILE A 169 -9.91 11.00 -0.91
C ILE A 169 -9.53 9.91 -1.91
N THR A 170 -8.26 9.87 -2.33
CA THR A 170 -7.77 8.84 -3.27
C THR A 170 -7.83 7.45 -2.65
N LEU A 171 -7.47 7.30 -1.38
CA LEU A 171 -7.58 6.05 -0.64
C LEU A 171 -9.04 5.60 -0.48
N LEU A 172 -9.96 6.52 -0.20
CA LEU A 172 -11.40 6.24 -0.17
C LEU A 172 -11.91 5.74 -1.52
N MET A 173 -11.47 6.35 -2.63
CA MET A 173 -11.79 5.87 -3.97
C MET A 173 -11.24 4.46 -4.23
N ILE A 174 -9.97 4.20 -3.87
CA ILE A 174 -9.36 2.86 -3.98
C ILE A 174 -10.17 1.84 -3.18
N MET A 175 -10.51 2.14 -1.93
CA MET A 175 -11.29 1.27 -1.06
C MET A 175 -12.71 1.03 -1.62
N ALA A 176 -13.38 2.07 -2.13
CA ALA A 176 -14.70 1.94 -2.74
C ALA A 176 -14.66 1.04 -3.99
N VAL A 177 -13.66 1.22 -4.86
CA VAL A 177 -13.50 0.40 -6.08
C VAL A 177 -13.18 -1.06 -5.74
N ILE A 178 -12.26 -1.29 -4.80
CA ILE A 178 -11.88 -2.65 -4.38
C ILE A 178 -13.03 -3.32 -3.65
N GLY A 179 -13.60 -2.66 -2.62
CA GLY A 179 -14.71 -3.18 -1.82
C GLY A 179 -15.96 -3.43 -2.64
N GLY A 180 -16.30 -2.52 -3.55
CA GLY A 180 -17.43 -2.67 -4.46
C GLY A 180 -17.29 -3.86 -5.43
N ARG A 181 -16.07 -4.34 -5.69
CA ARG A 181 -15.82 -5.53 -6.52
C ARG A 181 -15.72 -6.81 -5.69
N ILE A 182 -15.07 -6.73 -4.54
CA ILE A 182 -14.76 -7.89 -3.71
C ILE A 182 -15.97 -8.36 -2.91
N THR A 183 -16.73 -7.44 -2.30
CA THR A 183 -17.87 -7.79 -1.47
C THR A 183 -18.91 -8.59 -2.27
N PRO A 184 -19.36 -8.15 -3.46
CA PRO A 184 -20.30 -8.93 -4.26
C PRO A 184 -19.72 -10.27 -4.73
N ALA A 185 -18.43 -10.32 -5.09
CA ALA A 185 -17.79 -11.56 -5.53
C ALA A 185 -17.78 -12.62 -4.43
N PHE A 186 -17.45 -12.24 -3.19
CA PHE A 186 -17.49 -13.16 -2.05
C PHE A 186 -18.92 -13.54 -1.67
N SER A 187 -19.87 -12.59 -1.66
CA SER A 187 -21.28 -12.89 -1.40
C SER A 187 -21.85 -13.90 -2.41
N ALA A 188 -21.60 -13.70 -3.71
CA ALA A 188 -22.05 -14.61 -4.76
C ALA A 188 -21.40 -16.00 -4.62
N THR A 189 -20.09 -16.04 -4.35
CA THR A 189 -19.36 -17.31 -4.15
C THR A 189 -19.90 -18.07 -2.94
N TRP A 190 -20.22 -17.38 -1.84
CA TRP A 190 -20.79 -17.99 -0.65
C TRP A 190 -22.19 -18.57 -0.91
N LEU A 191 -23.08 -17.83 -1.58
CA LEU A 191 -24.42 -18.32 -1.93
C LEU A 191 -24.35 -19.59 -2.81
N SER A 192 -23.49 -19.56 -3.83
CA SER A 192 -23.29 -20.71 -4.72
C SER A 192 -22.79 -21.95 -3.96
N LYS A 193 -21.90 -21.78 -2.99
CA LYS A 193 -21.44 -22.89 -2.13
C LYS A 193 -22.54 -23.46 -1.23
N GLN A 194 -23.56 -22.68 -0.90
CA GLN A 194 -24.73 -23.11 -0.14
C GLN A 194 -25.86 -23.66 -1.03
N GLY A 195 -25.65 -23.78 -2.34
CA GLY A 195 -26.68 -24.19 -3.30
C GLY A 195 -27.79 -23.16 -3.51
N LEU A 196 -27.60 -21.92 -3.04
CA LEU A 196 -28.53 -20.82 -3.21
C LEU A 196 -28.24 -20.06 -4.51
N SER A 197 -29.27 -19.48 -5.13
CA SER A 197 -29.11 -18.66 -6.33
C SER A 197 -28.32 -17.38 -6.03
N ALA A 198 -27.27 -17.13 -6.80
CA ALA A 198 -26.47 -15.90 -6.73
C ALA A 198 -27.05 -14.74 -7.55
N GLU A 199 -28.18 -14.92 -8.25
CA GLU A 199 -28.78 -13.91 -9.11
C GLU A 199 -29.22 -12.63 -8.37
N GLY A 200 -29.45 -12.74 -7.06
CA GLY A 200 -29.76 -11.59 -6.19
C GLY A 200 -28.56 -10.65 -5.97
N VAL A 201 -27.33 -11.12 -6.20
CA VAL A 201 -26.11 -10.32 -6.02
C VAL A 201 -25.81 -9.57 -7.31
N ARG A 202 -26.35 -8.36 -7.42
CA ARG A 202 -26.12 -7.48 -8.59
C ARG A 202 -24.95 -6.54 -8.33
N THR A 203 -23.99 -6.49 -9.25
CA THR A 203 -22.93 -5.48 -9.28
C THR A 203 -23.35 -4.35 -10.23
N TYR A 204 -23.37 -3.10 -9.74
CA TYR A 204 -23.58 -1.91 -10.56
C TYR A 204 -22.38 -0.97 -10.47
N PRO A 205 -21.81 -0.54 -11.61
CA PRO A 205 -22.12 -0.98 -12.97
C PRO A 205 -21.66 -2.44 -13.19
N ARG A 206 -22.27 -3.13 -14.18
CA ARG A 206 -21.79 -4.44 -14.65
C ARG A 206 -20.48 -4.23 -15.43
N LEU A 207 -19.41 -3.90 -14.72
CA LEU A 207 -18.05 -3.69 -15.26
C LEU A 207 -17.27 -5.01 -15.29
#